data_AF-A0A292Z677-F1
#
_entry.id   AF-A0A292Z677-F1
#
_cell.length_a   1.000
_cell.length_b   1.000
_cell.length_c   1.000
_cell.angle_alpha   90.00
_cell.angle_beta   90.00
_cell.angle_gamma   90.00
#
_symmetry.space_group_name_H-M   'P 1'
#
loop_
_entity.id
_entity.type
_entity.pdbx_description
1 polymer ?
#
loop_
_entity_poly.entity_id
_entity_poly.type
_entity_poly.pdbx_seq_one_letter_code
_entity_poly.pdbx_strand_id
1 'polypeptide(L)' 'MGSDFCRKYNLHRLVLAEEHGRVDDAIAREKALKAWKRDWKLQLIEQSNPEWRDLSDFIA' A
#
# COMPACT_ATOMS: atom_id res chain seq x y z
N MET A 1 13.21 -4.11 10.05
CA MET A 1 13.77 -3.42 8.87
C MET A 1 12.67 -3.10 7.86
N GLY A 2 11.94 -2.00 8.06
CA GLY A 2 11.06 -1.40 7.04
C GLY A 2 11.56 0.00 6.67
N SER A 3 12.03 0.74 7.69
CA SER A 3 12.61 2.09 7.59
C SER A 3 13.77 2.19 6.58
N ASP A 4 14.71 1.25 6.55
CA ASP A 4 15.93 1.41 5.74
C ASP A 4 15.67 1.22 4.24
N PHE A 5 14.71 0.37 3.87
CA PHE A 5 14.28 0.21 2.48
C PHE A 5 13.54 1.47 2.01
N CYS A 6 12.62 1.98 2.81
CA CYS A 6 11.90 3.23 2.50
C CYS A 6 12.88 4.41 2.36
N ARG A 7 13.88 4.51 3.25
CA ARG A 7 14.91 5.55 3.18
C ARG A 7 15.78 5.42 1.93
N LYS A 8 16.20 4.21 1.55
CA LYS A 8 17.04 3.98 0.37
C LYS A 8 16.37 4.37 -0.95
N TYR A 9 15.07 4.11 -1.07
CA TYR A 9 14.31 4.39 -2.29
C TYR A 9 13.46 5.65 -2.21
N ASN A 10 13.66 6.47 -1.16
CA ASN A 10 12.90 7.69 -0.91
C ASN A 10 11.38 7.46 -1.00
N LEU A 11 10.88 6.38 -0.41
CA LEU A 11 9.45 6.06 -0.40
C LEU A 11 8.77 6.86 0.71
N HIS A 12 8.15 7.98 0.34
CA HIS A 12 7.49 8.92 1.26
C HIS A 12 5.98 9.02 1.04
N ARG A 13 5.45 8.50 -0.07
CA ARG A 13 4.04 8.64 -0.44
C ARG A 13 3.23 7.41 -0.07
N LEU A 14 2.13 7.60 0.65
CA LEU A 14 1.14 6.55 0.89
C LEU A 14 0.11 6.57 -0.25
N VAL A 15 0.12 5.59 -1.15
CA VAL A 15 -0.78 5.62 -2.33
C VAL A 15 -1.92 4.60 -2.27
N LEU A 16 -1.88 3.67 -1.32
CA LEU A 16 -2.88 2.64 -1.11
C LEU A 16 -3.03 2.36 0.38
N ALA A 17 -4.26 2.41 0.88
CA ALA A 17 -4.64 1.98 2.21
C ALA A 17 -5.98 1.24 2.13
N GLU A 18 -6.10 0.13 2.86
CA GLU A 18 -7.31 -0.71 2.91
C GLU A 18 -7.69 -0.92 4.38
N GLU A 19 -8.93 -0.61 4.76
CA GLU A 19 -9.44 -0.90 6.11
C GLU A 19 -10.03 -2.32 6.15
N HIS A 20 -9.70 -3.07 7.20
CA HIS A 20 -10.21 -4.42 7.42
C HIS A 20 -10.79 -4.52 8.83
N GLY A 21 -12.02 -5.06 8.94
CA GLY A 21 -12.70 -5.21 10.23
C GLY A 21 -12.10 -6.28 11.16
N ARG A 22 -11.18 -7.11 10.65
CA ARG A 22 -10.45 -8.12 11.43
C ARG A 22 -8.97 -8.08 11.11
N VAL A 23 -8.15 -8.29 12.14
CA VAL A 23 -6.69 -8.33 12.02
C VAL A 23 -6.23 -9.49 11.12
N ASP A 24 -6.89 -10.65 11.19
CA ASP A 24 -6.55 -11.82 10.36
C ASP A 24 -6.68 -11.52 8.87
N ASP A 25 -7.73 -10.78 8.49
CA ASP A 25 -7.99 -10.39 7.09
C ASP A 25 -6.93 -9.41 6.60
N ALA A 26 -6.54 -8.43 7.44
CA ALA A 26 -5.45 -7.50 7.13
C ALA A 26 -4.11 -8.24 6.91
N ILE A 27 -3.79 -9.20 7.78
CA ILE A 27 -2.56 -9.99 7.67
C ILE A 27 -2.56 -10.85 6.39
N ALA A 28 -3.68 -11.51 6.09
CA ALA A 28 -3.81 -12.32 4.88
C ALA A 28 -3.68 -11.45 3.62
N ARG A 29 -4.31 -10.26 3.62
CA ARG A 29 -4.23 -9.30 2.53
C ARG A 29 -2.81 -8.78 2.33
N GLU A 30 -2.13 -8.39 3.41
CA GLU A 30 -0.74 -7.92 3.38
C GLU A 30 0.19 -9.00 2.79
N LYS A 31 0.04 -10.25 3.25
CA LYS A 31 0.83 -11.39 2.72
C LYS A 31 0.58 -11.61 1.23
N ALA A 32 -0.67 -11.57 0.80
CA ALA A 32 -1.02 -11.68 -0.61
C ALA A 32 -0.38 -10.55 -1.44
N LEU A 33 -0.54 -9.30 -1.00
CA LEU A 33 0.07 -8.14 -1.66
C LEU A 33 1.59 -8.24 -1.71
N LYS A 34 2.26 -8.70 -0.65
CA LYS A 34 3.72 -8.89 -0.68
C LYS A 34 4.16 -9.90 -1.75
N ALA A 35 3.39 -10.95 -1.99
CA ALA A 35 3.65 -11.96 -3.02
C ALA A 35 3.22 -11.56 -4.44
N TRP A 36 2.43 -10.50 -4.60
CA TRP A 36 1.93 -10.08 -5.91
C TRP A 36 3.03 -9.52 -6.82
N LYS A 37 2.83 -9.74 -8.13
CA LYS A 37 3.59 -9.06 -9.18
C LYS A 37 3.34 -7.55 -9.11
N ARG A 38 4.35 -6.77 -9.53
CA ARG A 38 4.29 -5.31 -9.50
C ARG A 38 3.09 -4.78 -10.30
N ASP A 39 2.80 -5.35 -11.45
CA ASP A 39 1.70 -4.89 -12.33
C ASP A 39 0.34 -4.96 -11.65
N TRP A 40 0.08 -6.00 -10.85
CA TRP A 40 -1.19 -6.14 -10.13
C TRP A 40 -1.33 -5.11 -9.01
N LYS A 41 -0.20 -4.74 -8.37
CA LYS A 41 -0.19 -3.64 -7.39
C LYS A 41 -0.49 -2.31 -8.07
N LEU A 42 0.09 -2.07 -9.25
CA LEU A 42 -0.16 -0.86 -10.03
C LEU A 42 -1.63 -0.77 -10.42
N GLN A 43 -2.21 -1.85 -10.96
CA GLN A 43 -3.64 -1.89 -11.30
C GLN A 43 -4.53 -1.63 -10.09
N LEU A 44 -4.22 -2.21 -8.93
CA LEU A 44 -4.97 -1.96 -7.69
C LEU A 44 -4.87 -0.50 -7.25
N ILE A 45 -3.67 0.09 -7.30
CA ILE A 45 -3.46 1.50 -6.98
C ILE A 45 -4.21 2.38 -7.98
N GLU A 46 -4.12 2.11 -9.28
CA GLU A 46 -4.81 2.89 -10.32
C GLU A 46 -6.34 2.81 -10.20
N GLN A 47 -6.89 1.67 -9.79
CA GLN A 47 -8.33 1.50 -9.57
C GLN A 47 -8.83 2.27 -8.33
N SER A 48 -8.03 2.33 -7.26
CA SER A 48 -8.42 2.97 -5.99
C SER A 48 -8.00 4.44 -5.89
N ASN A 49 -6.89 4.81 -6.53
CA ASN A 49 -6.24 6.10 -6.47
C ASN A 49 -5.57 6.42 -7.84
N PRO A 50 -6.36 6.65 -8.90
CA PRO A 50 -5.86 6.88 -10.26
C PRO A 50 -4.93 8.10 -10.37
N GLU A 51 -5.08 9.07 -9.47
CA GLU A 51 -4.26 10.29 -9.44
C GLU A 51 -3.00 10.15 -8.58
N TRP A 52 -2.78 8.97 -7.99
CA TRP A 52 -1.61 8.69 -7.14
C TRP A 52 -1.42 9.73 -6.03
N ARG A 53 -2.54 10.17 -5.44
CA ARG A 53 -2.57 11.14 -4.33
C ARG A 53 -1.92 10.52 -3.09
N ASP A 54 -1.30 11.36 -2.27
CA ASP A 54 -0.79 10.92 -0.97
C ASP A 54 -1.95 10.79 0.00
N LEU A 55 -2.30 9.56 0.36
CA LEU A 55 -3.36 9.22 1.28
C LEU A 55 -3.01 9.57 2.72
N SER A 56 -1.74 9.81 3.06
CA SER A 56 -1.38 10.19 4.43
C SER A 56 -2.02 11.50 4.87
N ASP A 57 -2.30 12.42 3.93
CA ASP A 57 -3.02 13.66 4.19
C ASP A 57 -4.53 13.45 4.40
N PHE A 58 -5.07 12.31 3.95
CA PHE A 58 -6.51 12.03 3.97
C PHE A 58 -6.92 11.04 5.06
N ILE A 59 -5.98 10.27 5.60
CA ILE A 59 -6.21 9.29 6.66
C ILE A 59 -5.69 9.90 7.96
N ALA A 60 -6.50 10.76 8.58
CA ALA A 60 -6.23 11.43 9.85
C ALA A 60 -7.10 10.86 10.98
#